data_AF-A0A367AD55-F1
#
_entry.id   AF-A0A367AD55-F1
#
_cell.length_a   1.000
_cell.length_b   1.000
_cell.length_c   1.000
_cell.angle_alpha   90.00
_cell.angle_beta   90.00
_cell.angle_gamma   90.00
#
_symmetry.space_group_name_H-M   'P 1'
#
loop_
_entity.id
_entity.type
_entity.pdbx_description
1 polymer ?
#
loop_
_entity_poly.entity_id
_entity_poly.type
_entity_poly.pdbx_seq_one_letter_code
_entity_poly.pdbx_strand_id
1 'polypeptide(L)'
;MPGATETVRYGMPAAMLGHRYGLHFAAWKKHAALYPVPVLDGDLEAEVAPYRSGKDAVHLRYGQPVPVDLVERIAAAVAVRRGG
;
A
#
# COMPACT_ATOMS: atom_id res chain seq x y z
N MET A 1 -3.02 -10.28 0.11
CA MET A 1 -1.92 -10.75 0.99
C MET A 1 -2.36 -12.03 1.69
N PRO A 2 -1.67 -13.17 1.50
CA PRO A 2 -2.04 -14.40 2.19
C PRO A 2 -1.87 -14.23 3.71
N GLY A 3 -2.94 -14.47 4.48
CA GLY A 3 -2.95 -14.34 5.94
C GLY A 3 -3.28 -12.94 6.50
N ALA A 4 -3.64 -11.97 5.65
CA ALA A 4 -4.08 -10.67 6.12
C ALA A 4 -5.58 -10.65 6.45
N THR A 5 -5.94 -10.09 7.62
CA THR A 5 -7.34 -9.84 7.99
C THR A 5 -7.75 -8.47 7.45
N GLU A 6 -8.75 -8.45 6.57
CA GLU A 6 -9.38 -7.19 6.16
C GLU A 6 -10.21 -6.63 7.33
N THR A 7 -9.90 -5.40 7.74
CA THR A 7 -10.62 -4.69 8.80
C THR A 7 -11.02 -3.30 8.32
N VAL A 8 -12.12 -2.75 8.85
CA VAL A 8 -12.49 -1.35 8.63
C VAL A 8 -12.21 -0.61 9.94
N ARG A 9 -11.25 0.33 9.92
CA ARG A 9 -10.97 1.22 11.07
C ARG A 9 -10.88 2.67 10.58
N TYR A 10 -11.41 3.60 11.38
CA TYR A 10 -11.53 5.02 11.04
C TYR A 10 -12.29 5.28 9.72
N GLY A 11 -13.24 4.41 9.36
CA GLY A 11 -13.99 4.49 8.11
C GLY A 11 -13.17 4.09 6.86
N MET A 12 -11.98 3.53 7.03
CA MET A 12 -11.09 3.12 5.95
C MET A 12 -10.84 1.61 6.02
N PRO A 13 -10.93 0.91 4.89
CA PRO A 13 -10.55 -0.49 4.83
C PRO A 13 -9.01 -0.63 4.94
N ALA A 14 -8.55 -1.63 5.69
CA ALA A 14 -7.16 -1.85 6.03
C ALA A 14 -6.85 -3.35 6.03
N ALA A 15 -5.68 -3.72 5.51
CA ALA A 15 -5.17 -5.08 5.56
C ALA A 15 -4.25 -5.23 6.77
N MET A 16 -4.66 -6.01 7.77
CA MET A 16 -3.83 -6.33 8.93
C MET A 16 -3.05 -7.62 8.72
N LEU A 17 -1.77 -7.64 9.05
CA LEU A 17 -0.96 -8.86 9.10
C LEU A 17 -0.74 -9.25 10.56
N GLY A 18 -1.53 -10.19 11.06
CA GLY A 18 -1.52 -10.57 12.49
C GLY A 18 -1.87 -9.40 13.40
N HIS A 19 -0.99 -9.07 14.36
CA HIS A 19 -1.14 -7.94 15.28
C HIS A 19 -0.45 -6.64 14.82
N ARG A 20 0.27 -6.65 13.69
CA ARG A 20 0.95 -5.45 13.15
C ARG A 20 0.16 -4.87 11.99
N TYR A 21 0.06 -3.54 11.94
CA TYR A 21 -0.56 -2.82 10.82
C TYR A 21 0.17 -3.21 9.53
N GLY A 22 -0.53 -3.83 8.57
CA GLY A 22 0.06 -4.25 7.30
C GLY A 22 0.04 -3.10 6.30
N LEU A 23 -1.14 -2.69 5.87
CA LEU A 23 -1.30 -1.58 4.94
C LEU A 23 -2.69 -0.96 5.14
N HIS A 24 -2.76 0.36 5.28
CA HIS A 24 -4.01 1.11 5.20
C HIS A 24 -4.24 1.51 3.75
N PHE A 25 -5.50 1.43 3.33
CA PHE A 25 -5.92 1.94 2.04
C PHE A 25 -7.14 2.84 2.20
N ALA A 26 -7.05 4.04 1.64
CA ALA A 26 -8.08 5.06 1.77
C ALA A 26 -8.51 5.53 0.39
N ALA A 27 -9.82 5.54 0.15
CA ALA A 27 -10.40 6.11 -1.07
C ALA A 27 -10.64 7.62 -0.87
N TRP A 28 -9.95 8.44 -1.64
CA TRP A 28 -10.15 9.89 -1.70
C TRP A 28 -10.90 10.28 -2.97
N LYS A 29 -11.29 11.56 -3.10
CA LYS A 29 -12.07 12.05 -4.25
C LYS A 29 -11.42 11.81 -5.62
N LYS A 30 -10.08 11.80 -5.70
CA LYS A 30 -9.33 11.73 -6.97
C LYS A 30 -8.36 10.55 -7.05
N HIS A 31 -8.14 9.83 -5.96
CA HIS A 31 -7.13 8.78 -5.87
C HIS A 31 -7.43 7.84 -4.71
N ALA A 32 -6.91 6.61 -4.79
CA ALA A 32 -6.71 5.76 -3.63
C ALA A 32 -5.33 6.02 -3.04
N ALA A 33 -5.20 6.02 -1.71
CA ALA A 33 -3.93 6.17 -1.01
C ALA A 33 -3.57 4.89 -0.27
N LEU A 34 -2.33 4.43 -0.36
CA LEU A 34 -1.76 3.31 0.40
C LEU A 34 -0.71 3.83 1.37
N TYR A 35 -0.80 3.47 2.65
CA TYR A 35 0.16 3.89 3.68
C TYR A 35 0.13 2.99 4.94
N PRO A 36 1.23 2.89 5.73
CA PRO A 36 2.56 3.38 5.41
C PRO A 36 3.23 2.43 4.42
N VAL A 37 3.70 2.96 3.29
CA VAL A 37 4.58 2.30 2.33
C VAL A 37 6.00 2.83 2.55
N PRO A 38 6.91 2.05 3.17
CA PRO A 38 8.29 2.49 3.36
C PRO A 38 8.99 2.74 2.01
N VAL A 39 10.16 3.37 2.04
CA VAL A 39 11.05 3.34 0.88
C VAL A 39 11.41 1.88 0.61
N LEU A 40 11.12 1.41 -0.59
CA LEU A 40 11.42 0.06 -1.03
C LEU A 40 12.83 0.03 -1.63
N ASP A 41 13.36 -1.17 -1.85
CA ASP A 41 14.71 -1.34 -2.37
C ASP A 41 14.69 -1.62 -3.89
N GLY A 42 15.69 -1.11 -4.60
CA GLY A 42 15.96 -1.43 -6.00
C GLY A 42 14.89 -0.94 -6.99
N ASP A 43 14.63 -1.76 -8.02
CA ASP A 43 13.73 -1.42 -9.12
C ASP A 43 12.29 -1.18 -8.66
N LEU A 44 11.86 -1.82 -7.56
CA LEU A 44 10.51 -1.64 -7.03
C LEU A 44 10.27 -0.20 -6.56
N GLU A 45 11.28 0.47 -6.00
CA GLU A 45 11.15 1.88 -5.62
C GLU A 45 11.09 2.80 -6.85
N ALA A 46 11.83 2.47 -7.92
CA ALA A 46 11.75 3.21 -9.17
C ALA A 46 10.35 3.13 -9.80
N GLU A 47 9.69 1.97 -9.67
CA GLU A 47 8.29 1.78 -10.11
C GLU A 47 7.28 2.48 -9.19
N VAL A 48 7.57 2.63 -7.89
CA VAL A 48 6.71 3.33 -6.93
C VAL A 48 6.86 4.85 -7.02
N ALA A 49 8.04 5.35 -7.41
CA ALA A 49 8.37 6.78 -7.44
C ALA A 49 7.33 7.66 -8.16
N PRO A 50 6.73 7.27 -9.31
CA PRO A 50 5.70 8.06 -9.99
C PRO A 50 4.41 8.22 -9.19
N TYR A 51 4.13 7.28 -8.28
CA TYR A 51 2.93 7.24 -7.45
C TYR A 51 3.19 7.72 -6.02
N ARG A 52 4.46 7.92 -5.64
CA ARG A 52 4.83 8.32 -4.28
C ARG A 52 4.32 9.71 -3.96
N SER A 53 3.71 9.84 -2.79
CA SER A 53 3.22 11.09 -2.24
C SER A 53 3.74 11.23 -0.81
N GLY A 54 4.71 12.11 -0.60
CA GLY A 54 5.36 12.26 0.69
C GLY A 54 6.29 11.08 1.04
N LYS A 55 6.60 10.93 2.34
CA LYS A 55 7.62 10.00 2.82
C LYS A 55 7.18 8.53 2.72
N ASP A 56 5.90 8.27 2.98
CA ASP A 56 5.39 6.92 3.22
C ASP A 56 3.97 6.67 2.67
N ALA A 57 3.49 7.51 1.75
CA ALA A 57 2.22 7.29 1.07
C ALA A 57 2.40 7.11 -0.44
N VAL A 58 1.51 6.31 -1.03
CA VAL A 58 1.42 6.07 -2.47
C VAL A 58 0.01 6.42 -2.93
N HIS A 59 -0.12 7.27 -3.94
CA HIS A 59 -1.39 7.76 -4.47
C HIS A 59 -1.65 7.18 -5.87
N LEU A 60 -2.69 6.36 -5.98
CA LEU A 60 -3.17 5.77 -7.22
C LEU A 60 -4.33 6.61 -7.74
N ARG A 61 -4.09 7.45 -8.75
CA ARG A 61 -5.11 8.34 -9.33
C ARG A 61 -6.15 7.54 -10.10
N TYR A 62 -7.44 7.83 -9.91
CA TYR A 62 -8.53 7.15 -10.64
C TYR A 62 -8.57 7.45 -12.13
N GLY A 63 -7.90 8.52 -12.58
CA GLY A 63 -7.76 8.85 -14.00
C GLY A 63 -6.72 8.02 -14.74
N GLN A 64 -6.07 7.06 -14.07
CA GLN A 64 -5.10 6.16 -14.66
C GLN A 64 -5.47 4.70 -14.34
N PRO A 65 -5.12 3.74 -15.21
CA PRO A 65 -5.31 2.33 -14.90
C PRO A 65 -4.57 1.98 -13.62
N VAL A 66 -5.24 1.22 -12.74
CA VAL A 66 -4.64 0.77 -11.48
C VAL A 66 -3.56 -0.26 -11.81
N PRO A 67 -2.29 -0.05 -11.41
CA PRO A 67 -1.22 -1.01 -11.64
C PRO A 67 -1.30 -2.12 -10.60
N VAL A 68 -2.18 -3.10 -10.83
CA VAL A 68 -2.48 -4.18 -9.88
C VAL A 68 -1.22 -4.95 -9.49
N ASP A 69 -0.37 -5.32 -10.45
CA ASP A 69 0.90 -6.01 -10.19
C ASP A 69 1.84 -5.21 -9.26
N LEU A 70 1.92 -3.90 -9.45
CA LEU A 70 2.73 -3.03 -8.60
C LEU A 70 2.17 -3.00 -7.17
N VAL A 71 0.84 -2.87 -7.02
CA VAL A 71 0.18 -2.88 -5.72
C VAL A 71 0.41 -4.21 -4.98
N GLU A 72 0.34 -5.33 -5.68
CA GLU A 72 0.64 -6.65 -5.10
C GLU A 72 2.10 -6.78 -4.65
N ARG A 73 3.05 -6.28 -5.43
CA ARG A 73 4.47 -6.27 -5.07
C ARG A 73 4.77 -5.36 -3.88
N ILE A 74 4.18 -4.16 -3.82
CA ILE A 74 4.25 -3.28 -2.65
C ILE A 74 3.68 -4.01 -1.42
N ALA A 75 2.52 -4.62 -1.59
CA ALA A 75 1.84 -5.36 -0.53
C ALA A 75 2.72 -6.50 0.02
N ALA A 76 3.30 -7.31 -0.86
CA ALA A 76 4.21 -8.39 -0.49
C ALA A 76 5.47 -7.86 0.22
N ALA A 77 6.09 -6.81 -0.30
CA ALA A 77 7.30 -6.21 0.31
C ALA A 77 7.04 -5.67 1.72
N VAL A 78 5.89 -5.01 1.91
CA VAL A 78 5.45 -4.53 3.23
C VAL A 78 5.18 -5.71 4.17
N ALA A 79 4.59 -6.79 3.67
CA ALA A 79 4.33 -7.99 4.46
C ALA A 79 5.60 -8.63 4.99
N VAL A 80 6.60 -8.84 4.12
CA VAL A 80 7.90 -9.39 4.50
C VAL A 80 8.57 -8.53 5.57
N ARG A 81 8.54 -7.20 5.40
CA ARG A 81 9.18 -6.28 6.35
C ARG A 81 8.50 -6.25 7.72
N ARG A 82 7.18 -6.44 7.79
CA ARG A 82 6.41 -6.35 9.05
C ARG A 82 6.13 -7.70 9.70
N GLY A 83 6.29 -8.80 8.97
CA GLY A 83 6.18 -10.17 9.48
C GLY A 83 7.44 -10.69 10.17
N GLY A 84 8.59 -10.02 9.99
CA GLY A 84 9.85 -10.30 10.69
C GLY A 84 9.88 -9.81 12.13
#